data_AF-A0A1Q8TR35-F1
#
_entry.id   AF-A0A1Q8TR35-F1
#
_cell.length_a   1.000
_cell.length_b   1.000
_cell.length_c   1.000
_cell.angle_alpha   90.00
_cell.angle_beta   90.00
_cell.angle_gamma   90.00
#
_symmetry.space_group_name_H-M   'P 1'
#
loop_
_entity.id
_entity.type
_entity.pdbx_description
1 polymer ?
#
loop_
_entity_poly.entity_id
_entity_poly.type
_entity_poly.pdbx_seq_one_letter_code
_entity_poly.pdbx_strand_id
1 'polypeptide(L)'
;MPSTMRKPFNPIEAAAVKAAVERAQTGQASQIGPDPALHSHDAELRWVEAVLRHRLSLHSLGRPIGIRTRDDDTHPLVADGVHFPAVALSISFADRTLDFLATYDDRRRLVFDLLAPCALCGKPVPTEEINSLGDLGDYLLQSRGLGGSARQRTSPAHAADCPARGD
;
A
#
# COMPACT_ATOMS: atom_id res chain seq x y z
N MET A 1 -21.92 23.20 1.51
CA MET A 1 -21.74 21.80 1.96
C MET A 1 -20.56 21.79 2.91
N PRO A 2 -20.69 21.30 4.16
CA PRO A 2 -19.56 21.26 5.07
C PRO A 2 -18.62 20.13 4.63
N SER A 3 -17.39 20.48 4.29
CA SER A 3 -16.31 19.55 3.98
C SER A 3 -15.93 18.83 5.27
N THR A 4 -16.37 17.57 5.42
CA THR A 4 -15.99 16.71 6.54
C THR A 4 -14.55 16.26 6.35
N MET A 5 -13.59 17.17 6.57
CA MET A 5 -12.21 16.77 6.82
C MET A 5 -12.21 15.96 8.12
N ARG A 6 -12.12 14.63 8.01
CA ARG A 6 -11.81 13.74 9.13
C ARG A 6 -10.57 14.31 9.83
N LYS A 7 -10.69 14.71 11.10
CA LYS A 7 -9.54 14.97 11.97
C LYS A 7 -9.69 14.17 13.26
N PRO A 8 -8.58 13.68 13.83
CA PRO A 8 -7.21 13.97 13.41
C PRO A 8 -6.64 12.88 12.49
N PHE A 9 -6.13 13.29 11.32
CA PHE A 9 -5.20 12.47 10.55
C PHE A 9 -3.95 12.24 11.39
N ASN A 10 -3.47 10.99 11.46
CA ASN A 10 -2.15 10.76 12.05
C ASN A 10 -1.06 11.42 11.17
N PRO A 11 0.17 11.60 11.68
CA PRO A 11 1.23 12.28 10.93
C PRO A 11 1.57 11.69 9.57
N ILE A 12 1.40 10.39 9.35
CA ILE A 12 1.59 9.81 8.01
C ILE A 12 0.50 10.32 7.08
N GLU A 13 -0.76 10.23 7.49
CA GLU A 13 -1.89 10.66 6.68
C GLU A 13 -1.86 12.18 6.41
N ALA A 14 -1.47 12.97 7.40
CA ALA A 14 -1.31 14.41 7.22
C ALA A 14 -0.23 14.73 6.18
N ALA A 15 0.89 14.01 6.22
CA ALA A 15 1.96 14.14 5.23
C ALA A 15 1.56 13.60 3.85
N ALA A 16 0.77 12.52 3.82
CA ALA A 16 0.19 11.94 2.61
C ALA A 16 -0.75 12.92 1.90
N VAL A 17 -1.73 13.46 2.64
CA VAL A 17 -2.66 14.47 2.13
C VAL A 17 -1.90 15.70 1.62
N LYS A 18 -0.88 16.16 2.35
CA LYS A 18 -0.03 17.27 1.90
C LYS A 18 0.67 16.95 0.57
N ALA A 19 1.28 15.77 0.45
CA ALA A 19 1.96 15.34 -0.77
C ALA A 19 1.00 15.23 -1.97
N ALA A 20 -0.23 14.74 -1.76
CA ALA A 20 -1.25 14.69 -2.80
C ALA A 20 -1.71 16.08 -3.24
N VAL A 21 -1.90 17.02 -2.30
CA VAL A 21 -2.26 18.41 -2.61
C VAL A 21 -1.13 19.11 -3.40
N GLU A 22 0.12 18.92 -3.00
CA GLU A 22 1.29 19.47 -3.72
C GLU A 22 1.37 18.91 -5.15
N ARG A 23 1.15 17.60 -5.31
CA ARG A 23 1.06 16.95 -6.64
C ARG A 23 -0.07 17.54 -7.48
N ALA A 24 -1.27 17.72 -6.92
CA ALA A 24 -2.41 18.29 -7.64
C ALA A 24 -2.15 19.73 -8.10
N GLN A 25 -1.39 20.51 -7.34
CA GLN A 25 -1.03 21.88 -7.67
C GLN A 25 0.10 21.98 -8.71
N THR A 26 1.10 21.10 -8.62
CA THR A 26 2.30 21.15 -9.46
C THR A 26 2.21 20.27 -10.70
N GLY A 27 1.30 19.30 -10.71
CA GLY A 27 1.24 18.23 -11.71
C GLY A 27 2.42 17.24 -11.63
N GLN A 28 3.28 17.36 -10.61
CA GLN A 28 4.49 16.55 -10.49
C GLN A 28 4.28 15.38 -9.52
N ALA A 29 4.66 14.18 -9.97
CA ALA A 29 4.72 13.01 -9.10
C ALA A 29 5.78 13.21 -8.00
N SER A 30 5.57 12.54 -6.87
CA SER A 30 6.52 12.58 -5.75
C SER A 30 7.87 12.01 -6.20
N GLN A 31 8.94 12.79 -6.05
CA GLN A 31 10.30 12.33 -6.37
C GLN A 31 10.81 11.41 -5.27
N ILE A 32 10.53 10.11 -5.40
CA ILE A 32 11.10 9.08 -4.54
C ILE A 32 12.38 8.59 -5.23
N GLY A 33 13.51 8.63 -4.51
CA GLY A 33 14.77 8.07 -4.99
C GLY A 33 14.69 6.55 -5.19
N PRO A 34 15.73 5.91 -5.73
CA PRO A 34 15.72 4.45 -5.95
C PRO A 34 15.44 3.70 -4.64
N ASP A 35 14.75 2.56 -4.75
CA ASP A 35 14.49 1.70 -3.60
C ASP A 35 15.81 1.24 -2.95
N PRO A 36 15.84 1.03 -1.62
CA PRO A 36 16.97 0.43 -0.93
C PRO A 36 17.38 -0.92 -1.58
N ALA A 37 18.69 -1.18 -1.64
CA ALA A 37 19.19 -2.43 -2.20
C ALA A 37 18.88 -3.63 -1.28
N LEU A 38 18.53 -4.78 -1.87
CA LEU A 38 18.42 -6.05 -1.16
C LEU A 38 19.83 -6.60 -0.92
N HIS A 39 20.24 -6.69 0.35
CA HIS A 39 21.60 -7.12 0.70
C HIS A 39 21.73 -8.64 0.94
N SER A 40 20.64 -9.35 1.24
CA SER A 40 20.59 -10.83 1.36
C SER A 40 19.15 -11.37 1.35
N HIS A 41 18.96 -12.65 0.99
CA HIS A 41 17.64 -13.32 1.02
C HIS A 41 17.06 -13.45 2.43
N ASP A 42 17.87 -13.76 3.45
CA ASP A 42 17.44 -13.83 4.86
C ASP A 42 17.04 -12.46 5.47
N ALA A 43 17.14 -11.40 4.69
CA ALA A 43 16.72 -10.05 5.04
C ALA A 43 15.47 -9.60 4.29
N GLU A 44 14.79 -10.46 3.53
CA GLU A 44 13.68 -10.09 2.65
C GLU A 44 12.57 -9.31 3.39
N LEU A 45 12.04 -9.81 4.51
CA LEU A 45 11.02 -9.08 5.28
C LEU A 45 11.50 -7.69 5.73
N ARG A 46 12.74 -7.60 6.22
CA ARG A 46 13.34 -6.31 6.64
C ARG A 46 13.56 -5.37 5.46
N TRP A 47 13.91 -5.92 4.30
CA TRP A 47 14.09 -5.16 3.08
C TRP A 47 12.75 -4.64 2.56
N VAL A 48 11.70 -5.47 2.48
CA VAL A 48 10.34 -5.04 2.11
C VAL A 48 9.85 -3.93 3.04
N GLU A 49 10.07 -4.08 4.36
CA GLU A 49 9.76 -3.02 5.32
C GLU A 49 10.55 -1.74 5.02
N ALA A 50 11.86 -1.84 4.75
CA ALA A 50 12.71 -0.70 4.42
C ALA A 50 12.25 0.01 3.14
N VAL A 51 11.82 -0.73 2.11
CA VAL A 51 11.27 -0.16 0.88
C VAL A 51 9.96 0.58 1.18
N LEU A 52 9.04 0.01 1.94
CA LEU A 52 7.79 0.71 2.31
C LEU A 52 8.09 1.99 3.10
N ARG A 53 9.02 1.93 4.05
CA ARG A 53 9.47 3.10 4.84
C ARG A 53 10.03 4.20 3.94
N HIS A 54 10.81 3.82 2.94
CA HIS A 54 11.41 4.73 1.97
C HIS A 54 10.35 5.40 1.08
N ARG A 55 9.46 4.60 0.49
CA ARG A 55 8.40 5.06 -0.41
C ARG A 55 7.37 5.96 0.28
N LEU A 56 7.06 5.69 1.54
CA LEU A 56 6.21 6.57 2.36
C LEU A 56 6.99 7.72 3.04
N SER A 57 8.30 7.83 2.78
CA SER A 57 9.20 8.84 3.36
C SER A 57 9.07 8.94 4.90
N LEU A 58 8.91 7.80 5.58
CA LEU A 58 8.60 7.77 7.02
C LEU A 58 9.72 8.38 7.88
N HIS A 59 10.97 8.34 7.39
CA HIS A 59 12.12 8.96 8.05
C HIS A 59 11.96 10.49 8.17
N SER A 60 11.26 11.14 7.24
CA SER A 60 11.05 12.59 7.24
C SER A 60 10.04 13.06 8.30
N LEU A 61 9.33 12.14 8.95
CA LEU A 61 8.30 12.45 9.95
C LEU A 61 8.87 12.69 11.37
N GLY A 62 10.19 12.59 11.54
CA GLY A 62 10.88 12.98 12.77
C GLY A 62 10.58 12.10 13.99
N ARG A 63 9.92 10.95 13.80
CA ARG A 63 9.58 10.01 14.88
C ARG A 63 9.61 8.56 14.41
N PRO A 64 9.94 7.59 15.29
CA PRO A 64 9.85 6.17 14.95
C PRO A 64 8.40 5.76 14.66
N ILE A 65 8.21 5.04 13.56
CA ILE A 65 6.92 4.45 13.18
C ILE A 65 7.12 2.95 13.13
N GLY A 66 6.37 2.22 13.97
CA GLY A 66 6.38 0.77 13.95
C GLY A 66 5.68 0.24 12.71
N ILE A 67 6.34 -0.67 12.01
CA ILE A 67 5.74 -1.50 10.96
C ILE A 67 5.86 -2.93 11.43
N ARG A 68 4.76 -3.68 11.38
CA ARG A 68 4.78 -5.12 11.59
C ARG A 68 4.83 -5.79 10.25
N THR A 69 5.74 -6.74 10.09
CA THR A 69 6.01 -7.39 8.80
C THR A 69 5.96 -8.90 9.01
N ARG A 70 5.25 -9.63 8.15
CA ARG A 70 5.15 -11.09 8.18
C ARG A 70 4.88 -11.64 6.78
N ASP A 71 5.15 -12.92 6.58
CA ASP A 71 4.70 -13.62 5.39
C ASP A 71 3.16 -13.66 5.32
N ASP A 72 2.64 -13.59 4.10
CA ASP A 72 1.21 -13.72 3.80
C ASP A 72 0.95 -15.00 3.00
N ASP A 73 0.40 -16.01 3.68
CA ASP A 73 0.05 -17.30 3.07
C ASP A 73 -1.26 -17.25 2.28
N THR A 74 -1.97 -16.11 2.31
CA THR A 74 -3.28 -15.97 1.65
C THR A 74 -3.12 -15.63 0.18
N HIS A 75 -2.22 -14.70 -0.14
CA HIS A 75 -2.03 -14.21 -1.50
C HIS A 75 -0.85 -14.92 -2.18
N PRO A 76 -1.10 -15.81 -3.16
CA PRO A 76 -0.03 -16.39 -3.95
C PRO A 76 0.57 -15.30 -4.84
N LEU A 77 1.90 -15.18 -4.85
CA LEU A 77 2.59 -14.43 -5.89
C LEU A 77 3.11 -15.38 -6.94
N VAL A 78 2.44 -15.34 -8.09
CA VAL A 78 2.89 -16.04 -9.29
C VAL A 78 3.29 -14.97 -10.31
N ALA A 79 4.58 -14.68 -10.36
CA ALA A 79 5.19 -14.02 -11.50
C ALA A 79 5.99 -15.09 -12.26
N ASP A 80 5.71 -15.28 -13.55
CA ASP A 80 6.41 -16.24 -14.42
C ASP A 80 6.46 -17.71 -13.91
N GLY A 81 5.47 -18.14 -13.11
CA GLY A 81 5.44 -19.50 -12.55
C GLY A 81 6.39 -19.76 -11.37
N VAL A 82 7.03 -18.71 -10.84
CA VAL A 82 7.90 -18.78 -9.65
C VAL A 82 7.13 -18.28 -8.43
N HIS A 83 7.17 -19.06 -7.34
CA HIS A 83 6.53 -18.70 -6.07
C HIS A 83 7.41 -17.69 -5.31
N PHE A 84 6.90 -16.48 -5.10
CA PHE A 84 7.48 -15.53 -4.16
C PHE A 84 6.58 -15.43 -2.91
N PRO A 85 7.14 -15.33 -1.69
CA PRO A 85 6.31 -15.05 -0.52
C PRO A 85 5.76 -13.63 -0.63
N ALA A 86 4.44 -13.49 -0.52
CA ALA A 86 3.85 -12.17 -0.29
C ALA A 86 4.15 -11.73 1.13
N VAL A 87 4.24 -10.42 1.34
CA VAL A 87 4.55 -9.88 2.66
C VAL A 87 3.42 -8.95 3.11
N ALA A 88 2.79 -9.28 4.22
CA ALA A 88 1.83 -8.41 4.87
C ALA A 88 2.56 -7.40 5.77
N LEU A 89 2.25 -6.11 5.61
CA LEU A 89 2.77 -5.03 6.43
C LEU A 89 1.63 -4.25 7.10
N SER A 90 1.75 -3.98 8.40
CA SER A 90 0.76 -3.22 9.14
C SER A 90 1.39 -2.01 9.83
N ILE A 91 0.79 -0.84 9.65
CA ILE A 91 1.12 0.39 10.38
C ILE A 91 -0.05 0.74 11.29
N SER A 92 0.14 0.61 12.61
CA SER A 92 -0.90 0.88 13.60
C SER A 92 -0.89 2.34 14.04
N PHE A 93 -2.08 2.93 14.11
CA PHE A 93 -2.35 4.25 14.68
C PHE A 93 -3.36 4.14 15.82
N ALA A 94 -3.67 5.27 16.47
CA ALA A 94 -4.56 5.28 17.62
C ALA A 94 -6.01 4.90 17.26
N ASP A 95 -6.43 5.20 16.04
CA ASP A 95 -7.82 5.06 15.56
C ASP A 95 -8.00 3.97 14.50
N ARG A 96 -6.92 3.55 13.82
CA ARG A 96 -6.96 2.54 12.77
C ARG A 96 -5.60 1.91 12.46
N THR A 97 -5.61 0.87 11.66
CA THR A 97 -4.41 0.26 11.06
C THR A 97 -4.46 0.46 9.55
N LEU A 98 -3.31 0.78 8.95
CA LEU A 98 -3.13 0.65 7.50
C LEU A 98 -2.44 -0.68 7.24
N ASP A 99 -3.12 -1.55 6.51
CA ASP A 99 -2.60 -2.85 6.11
C ASP A 99 -2.20 -2.80 4.63
N PHE A 100 -1.02 -3.30 4.35
CA PHE A 100 -0.44 -3.37 3.02
C PHE A 100 -0.10 -4.81 2.68
N LEU A 101 -0.20 -5.13 1.40
CA LEU A 101 0.33 -6.36 0.82
C LEU A 101 1.45 -5.98 -0.14
N ALA A 102 2.67 -6.41 0.16
CA ALA A 102 3.79 -6.27 -0.75
C ALA A 102 3.87 -7.48 -1.66
N THR A 103 3.99 -7.20 -2.95
CA THR A 103 3.94 -8.17 -4.04
C THR A 103 4.92 -7.80 -5.13
N TYR A 104 5.25 -8.73 -6.03
CA TYR A 104 5.95 -8.41 -7.27
C TYR A 104 4.97 -8.27 -8.43
N ASP A 105 5.12 -7.23 -9.25
CA ASP A 105 4.43 -7.12 -10.54
C ASP A 105 5.07 -8.04 -11.60
N ASP A 106 4.46 -8.14 -12.79
CA ASP A 106 4.95 -8.96 -13.91
C ASP A 106 6.35 -8.56 -14.40
N ARG A 107 6.83 -7.37 -14.00
CA ARG A 107 8.18 -6.87 -14.30
C ARG A 107 9.14 -7.10 -13.14
N ARG A 108 8.76 -7.91 -12.15
CA ARG A 108 9.52 -8.22 -10.93
C ARG A 108 9.85 -6.98 -10.10
N ARG A 109 9.00 -5.96 -10.14
CA ARG A 109 9.12 -4.79 -9.29
C ARG A 109 8.26 -4.97 -8.05
N LEU A 110 8.81 -4.65 -6.89
CA LEU A 110 8.04 -4.64 -5.66
C LEU A 110 6.96 -3.55 -5.73
N VAL A 111 5.72 -3.91 -5.45
CA VAL A 111 4.56 -3.03 -5.37
C VAL A 111 3.84 -3.26 -4.05
N PHE A 112 3.21 -2.21 -3.52
CA PHE A 112 2.49 -2.27 -2.25
C PHE A 112 1.03 -1.94 -2.50
N ASP A 113 0.15 -2.89 -2.25
CA ASP A 113 -1.28 -2.64 -2.27
C ASP A 113 -1.76 -2.28 -0.89
N LEU A 114 -2.61 -1.27 -0.78
CA LEU A 114 -3.42 -1.09 0.40
C LEU A 114 -4.52 -2.15 0.43
N LEU A 115 -4.64 -2.85 1.56
CA LEU A 115 -5.73 -3.75 1.83
C LEU A 115 -6.93 -2.96 2.38
N ALA A 116 -8.06 -3.07 1.70
CA ALA A 116 -9.32 -2.50 2.14
C ALA A 116 -10.46 -3.52 1.98
N PRO A 117 -11.57 -3.38 2.74
CA PRO A 117 -12.72 -4.24 2.56
C PRO A 117 -13.27 -4.14 1.13
N CYS A 118 -13.43 -5.29 0.48
CA CYS A 118 -14.17 -5.38 -0.78
C CYS A 118 -15.59 -4.83 -0.57
N ALA A 119 -16.04 -3.94 -1.47
CA ALA A 119 -17.38 -3.36 -1.39
C ALA A 119 -18.52 -4.40 -1.52
N LEU A 120 -18.23 -5.59 -2.05
CA LEU A 120 -19.22 -6.64 -2.32
C LEU A 120 -19.23 -7.75 -1.26
N CYS A 121 -18.06 -8.23 -0.81
CA CYS A 121 -17.96 -9.32 0.18
C CYS A 121 -17.37 -8.91 1.53
N GLY A 122 -16.91 -7.67 1.69
CA GLY A 122 -16.31 -7.16 2.93
C GLY A 122 -14.93 -7.72 3.31
N LYS A 123 -14.40 -8.67 2.54
CA LYS A 123 -13.07 -9.26 2.80
C LYS A 123 -11.94 -8.26 2.50
N PRO A 124 -10.84 -8.29 3.27
CA PRO A 124 -9.69 -7.42 3.02
C PRO A 124 -8.98 -7.86 1.74
N VAL A 125 -8.99 -7.02 0.72
CA VAL A 125 -8.40 -7.30 -0.59
C VAL A 125 -7.48 -6.16 -1.05
N PRO A 126 -6.45 -6.44 -1.87
CA PRO A 126 -5.66 -5.41 -2.54
C PRO A 126 -6.58 -4.48 -3.30
N THR A 127 -6.66 -3.21 -2.92
CA THR A 127 -7.64 -2.27 -3.49
C THR A 127 -6.96 -1.15 -4.26
N GLU A 128 -5.84 -0.63 -3.77
CA GLU A 128 -5.11 0.47 -4.43
C GLU A 128 -3.60 0.24 -4.33
N GLU A 129 -2.87 0.51 -5.41
CA GLU A 129 -1.40 0.51 -5.38
C GLU A 129 -0.86 1.81 -4.77
N ILE A 130 -0.13 1.69 -3.67
CA ILE A 130 0.45 2.80 -2.92
C ILE A 130 1.98 2.72 -3.03
N ASN A 131 2.54 3.39 -4.03
CA ASN A 131 3.98 3.40 -4.27
C ASN A 131 4.68 4.67 -3.77
N SER A 132 3.90 5.64 -3.30
CA SER A 132 4.39 6.90 -2.76
C SER A 132 3.50 7.44 -1.67
N LEU A 133 4.05 8.36 -0.87
CA LEU A 133 3.29 9.10 0.12
C LEU A 133 2.13 9.89 -0.50
N GLY A 134 2.29 10.41 -1.72
CA GLY A 134 1.21 11.10 -2.43
C GLY A 134 0.11 10.15 -2.91
N ASP A 135 0.43 8.89 -3.27
CA ASP A 135 -0.61 7.90 -3.64
C ASP A 135 -1.47 7.57 -2.44
N LEU A 136 -0.86 7.43 -1.26
CA LEU A 136 -1.61 7.30 -0.01
C LEU A 136 -2.50 8.54 0.22
N GLY A 137 -1.99 9.74 -0.08
CA GLY A 137 -2.76 10.97 0.05
C GLY A 137 -3.96 11.02 -0.89
N ASP A 138 -3.76 10.63 -2.15
CA ASP A 138 -4.79 10.53 -3.17
C ASP A 138 -5.89 9.55 -2.73
N TYR A 139 -5.51 8.40 -2.17
CA TYR A 139 -6.45 7.44 -1.61
C TYR A 139 -7.26 8.03 -0.46
N LEU A 140 -6.61 8.72 0.48
CA LEU A 140 -7.27 9.33 1.65
C LEU A 140 -8.23 10.45 1.25
N LEU A 141 -7.88 11.20 0.21
CA LEU A 141 -8.73 12.25 -0.36
C LEU A 141 -9.82 11.70 -1.28
N GLN A 142 -9.83 10.40 -1.55
CA GLN A 142 -10.68 9.76 -2.55
C GLN A 142 -10.55 10.47 -3.91
N SER A 143 -9.35 10.92 -4.24
CA SER A 143 -9.09 11.59 -5.52
C SER A 143 -9.21 10.56 -6.65
N ARG A 144 -9.80 10.99 -7.77
CA ARG A 144 -9.91 10.14 -8.96
C ARG A 144 -8.52 10.05 -9.59
N GLY A 145 -7.88 8.87 -9.57
CA GLY A 145 -6.60 8.71 -10.27
C GLY A 145 -5.76 7.48 -9.96
N LEU A 146 -5.97 6.78 -8.84
CA LEU A 146 -5.10 5.66 -8.43
C LEU A 146 -5.25 4.39 -9.27
N GLY A 147 -6.30 4.28 -10.10
CA GLY A 147 -6.45 3.20 -11.07
C GLY A 147 -6.80 1.83 -10.47
N GLY A 148 -6.81 1.69 -9.14
CA GLY A 148 -7.07 0.42 -8.47
C GLY A 148 -5.89 -0.54 -8.52
N SER A 149 -5.89 -1.51 -7.61
CA SER A 149 -4.95 -2.63 -7.67
C SER A 149 -5.34 -3.61 -8.78
N ALA A 150 -4.39 -3.94 -9.66
CA ALA A 150 -4.58 -4.99 -10.67
C ALA A 150 -4.89 -6.36 -10.03
N ARG A 151 -4.46 -6.57 -8.77
CA ARG A 151 -4.65 -7.80 -8.00
C ARG A 151 -6.00 -7.88 -7.30
N GLN A 152 -6.80 -6.81 -7.32
CA GLN A 152 -8.10 -6.79 -6.63
C GLN A 152 -9.03 -7.90 -7.09
N ARG A 153 -9.14 -8.11 -8.40
CA ARG A 153 -10.07 -9.09 -8.99
C ARG A 153 -9.59 -10.53 -8.83
N THR A 154 -8.28 -10.74 -8.76
CA THR A 154 -7.67 -12.08 -8.69
C THR A 154 -7.28 -12.49 -7.27
N SER A 155 -7.47 -11.61 -6.28
CA SER A 155 -7.16 -11.91 -4.88
C SER A 155 -7.99 -13.10 -4.38
N PRO A 156 -7.35 -14.15 -3.83
CA PRO A 156 -8.05 -15.28 -3.24
C PRO A 156 -8.68 -14.94 -1.88
N ALA A 157 -8.43 -13.76 -1.33
CA ALA A 157 -9.00 -13.33 -0.06
C ALA A 157 -10.51 -13.01 -0.16
N HIS A 158 -11.05 -12.85 -1.38
CA HIS A 158 -12.48 -12.73 -1.61
C HIS A 158 -13.28 -13.90 -1.04
N ALA A 159 -14.55 -13.66 -0.69
CA ALA A 159 -15.47 -14.76 -0.45
C ALA A 159 -15.62 -15.61 -1.73
N ALA A 160 -15.86 -16.92 -1.55
CA ALA A 160 -15.87 -17.87 -2.66
C ALA A 160 -16.80 -17.47 -3.80
N ASP A 161 -17.96 -16.89 -3.46
CA ASP A 161 -19.05 -16.45 -4.33
C ASP A 161 -19.05 -14.94 -4.61
N CYS A 162 -17.96 -14.23 -4.27
CA CYS A 162 -17.88 -12.79 -4.46
C CYS A 162 -17.87 -12.44 -5.97
N PRO A 163 -18.82 -11.62 -6.46
CA PRO A 163 -18.87 -11.23 -7.87
C PRO A 163 -17.77 -10.25 -8.29
N ALA A 164 -16.99 -9.74 -7.32
CA ALA A 164 -15.79 -8.94 -7.61
C ALA A 164 -14.64 -9.79 -8.16
N ARG A 165 -14.69 -11.11 -7.97
CA ARG A 165 -13.70 -12.04 -8.51
C ARG A 165 -13.73 -11.96 -10.03
N GLY A 166 -12.55 -11.80 -10.62
CA GLY A 166 -12.37 -11.91 -12.05
C GLY A 166 -12.21 -13.36 -12.43
N ASP A 167 -13.31 -14.10 -12.44
CA ASP A 167 -13.39 -15.39 -13.11
C ASP A 167 -13.67 -15.19 -14.62
#